data_AF-A0AAU0HAZ5-F1
#
_entry.id   AF-A0AAU0HAZ5-F1
#
_cell.length_a   1.000
_cell.length_b   1.000
_cell.length_c   1.000
_cell.angle_alpha   90.00
_cell.angle_beta   90.00
_cell.angle_gamma   90.00
#
_symmetry.space_group_name_H-M   'P 1'
#
loop_
_entity.id
_entity.type
_entity.pdbx_description
1 polymer ?
#
loop_
_entity_poly.entity_id
_entity_poly.type
_entity_poly.pdbx_seq_one_letter_code
_entity_poly.pdbx_strand_id
1 'polypeptide(L)'
;MTNRSFIDSRTFDGFRRAVAGTFDEIVVVDLGGDVRANPRLSGTKHNVFGIQTGVAISFMVKRARKNRKAKPPARIRYARRPEEETAEEKLAFLAATPADRMRYSTITPSKNGYWINQVINEWDSLLPLGSKNTKRKSNRNRYDAIFKTFSLGIASNRDDWAYSRSVADARLKSQYFADNYNAGSFSEGNDYAHIKWSSELIERFNSGETFDNPQALIASINFRPFVQKVVNYDDIIVHRHYALRDVFPVPNQTGNRAICTYGVSSNHPLSTLASNRPVDLGYLKQGNGGTFAFARYRYNDEGDRIDNITDWALRKFRERYGKVATKDGIFAYCYAVLHDPDYRETYAINLKRELPRVPFYADFARWRDWGQTLLDLHVGYEEVAPYPLERIDAPNPNRAEGTSPRVILNSDRDTGTITLDADTQLTGVPDAAWDYMLGNRTAIDWVLDQHKEKKIRDETVRRLFDTYRFANHKEGVIELLRRVTSVSVRTVAIIKEMDTVGKR
;
A
#
# COMPACT_ATOMS: atom_id res chain seq x y z
N MET A 1 30.86 14.64 -3.51
CA MET A 1 29.42 14.84 -3.76
C MET A 1 28.81 13.50 -4.08
N THR A 2 27.67 13.16 -3.48
CA THR A 2 27.03 11.85 -3.65
C THR A 2 25.51 12.02 -3.73
N ASN A 3 24.80 10.93 -4.05
CA ASN A 3 23.35 10.86 -3.96
C ASN A 3 22.89 11.15 -2.52
N ARG A 4 21.91 12.06 -2.33
CA ARG A 4 21.41 12.48 -1.01
C ARG A 4 20.63 11.40 -0.23
N SER A 5 20.26 10.30 -0.87
CA SER A 5 19.38 9.26 -0.30
C SER A 5 19.85 8.72 1.05
N PHE A 6 21.16 8.68 1.32
CA PHE A 6 21.68 8.21 2.62
C PHE A 6 21.24 9.06 3.81
N ILE A 7 20.77 10.29 3.61
CA ILE A 7 20.39 11.23 4.67
C ILE A 7 19.07 10.82 5.33
N ASP A 8 18.09 10.34 4.55
CA ASP A 8 16.72 10.09 5.04
C ASP A 8 16.15 8.72 4.64
N SER A 9 16.67 8.08 3.58
CA SER A 9 16.13 6.79 3.15
C SER A 9 16.28 5.72 4.23
N ARG A 10 15.25 4.88 4.36
CA ARG A 10 15.19 3.80 5.34
C ARG A 10 16.34 2.80 5.18
N THR A 11 16.73 2.47 3.96
CA THR A 11 17.76 1.43 3.68
C THR A 11 19.16 1.83 4.13
N PHE A 12 19.38 3.11 4.47
CA PHE A 12 20.66 3.64 4.92
C PHE A 12 20.72 3.92 6.42
N ASP A 13 19.78 3.40 7.23
CA ASP A 13 19.83 3.55 8.68
C ASP A 13 21.08 2.89 9.29
N GLY A 14 21.43 1.69 8.83
CA GLY A 14 22.68 1.01 9.19
C GLY A 14 23.92 1.81 8.80
N PHE A 15 23.93 2.38 7.58
CA PHE A 15 25.00 3.26 7.13
C PHE A 15 25.12 4.50 8.03
N ARG A 16 24.02 5.20 8.31
CA ARG A 16 24.00 6.39 9.18
C ARG A 16 24.53 6.08 10.58
N ARG A 17 24.16 4.92 11.15
CA ARG A 17 24.71 4.45 12.44
C ARG A 17 26.21 4.16 12.34
N ALA A 18 26.64 3.48 11.28
CA ALA A 18 28.05 3.13 11.09
C ALA A 18 28.94 4.36 10.91
N VAL A 19 28.52 5.35 10.11
CA VAL A 19 29.30 6.58 9.92
C VAL A 19 29.31 7.45 11.18
N ALA A 20 28.19 7.56 11.91
CA ALA A 20 28.17 8.25 13.21
C ALA A 20 29.06 7.52 14.24
N GLY A 21 29.11 6.19 14.21
CA GLY A 21 30.02 5.37 15.00
C GLY A 21 31.49 5.53 14.59
N THR A 22 31.78 5.82 13.32
CA THR A 22 33.14 5.83 12.75
C THR A 22 33.80 7.21 12.74
N PHE A 23 33.10 8.26 12.30
CA PHE A 23 33.63 9.62 12.14
C PHE A 23 33.32 10.54 13.31
N ASP A 24 34.20 11.50 13.59
CA ASP A 24 34.06 12.42 14.73
C ASP A 24 33.24 13.66 14.37
N GLU A 25 33.37 14.12 13.13
CA GLU A 25 32.61 15.25 12.59
C GLU A 25 32.04 14.87 11.24
N ILE A 26 30.75 15.14 11.04
CA ILE A 26 30.04 14.91 9.80
C ILE A 26 29.38 16.23 9.41
N VAL A 27 29.75 16.79 8.27
CA VAL A 27 29.11 17.99 7.71
C VAL A 27 28.41 17.59 6.43
N VAL A 28 27.10 17.87 6.36
CA VAL A 28 26.28 17.58 5.18
C VAL A 28 25.65 18.87 4.69
N VAL A 29 25.87 19.17 3.41
CA VAL A 29 25.17 20.22 2.66
C VAL A 29 24.29 19.52 1.64
N ASP A 30 22.99 19.49 1.93
CA ASP A 30 21.96 18.86 1.13
C ASP A 30 21.42 19.84 0.09
N LEU A 31 21.69 19.58 -1.18
CA LEU A 31 21.34 20.45 -2.30
C LEU A 31 19.93 20.12 -2.85
N GLY A 32 19.26 19.09 -2.32
CA GLY A 32 17.93 18.69 -2.79
C GLY A 32 17.93 18.25 -4.26
N GLY A 33 16.90 18.63 -5.01
CA GLY A 33 16.80 18.38 -6.45
C GLY A 33 16.49 16.92 -6.78
N ASP A 34 15.73 16.25 -5.91
CA ASP A 34 15.26 14.87 -6.13
C ASP A 34 13.87 14.90 -6.76
N VAL A 35 13.84 14.81 -8.10
CA VAL A 35 12.62 14.83 -8.90
C VAL A 35 11.77 13.59 -8.65
N ARG A 36 12.40 12.46 -8.25
CA ARG A 36 11.69 11.22 -7.96
C ARG A 36 10.95 11.30 -6.61
N ALA A 37 11.47 12.10 -5.68
CA ALA A 37 10.82 12.35 -4.39
C ALA A 37 9.77 13.47 -4.45
N ASN A 38 9.99 14.49 -5.30
CA ASN A 38 9.05 15.60 -5.51
C ASN A 38 8.77 15.81 -7.01
N PRO A 39 7.70 15.21 -7.54
CA PRO A 39 7.32 15.33 -8.95
C PRO A 39 6.88 16.75 -9.37
N ARG A 40 6.74 17.69 -8.43
CA ARG A 40 6.49 19.11 -8.76
C ARG A 40 7.72 19.79 -9.36
N LEU A 41 8.91 19.24 -9.14
CA LEU A 41 10.14 19.73 -9.74
C LEU A 41 10.15 19.36 -11.23
N SER A 42 10.17 20.38 -12.10
CA SER A 42 10.14 20.17 -13.55
C SER A 42 11.53 19.87 -14.09
N GLY A 43 11.64 18.75 -14.82
CA GLY A 43 12.87 18.38 -15.53
C GLY A 43 14.08 18.26 -14.59
N THR A 44 15.18 18.89 -14.97
CA THR A 44 16.46 18.81 -14.24
C THR A 44 16.94 20.17 -13.71
N LYS A 45 16.09 21.20 -13.84
CA LYS A 45 16.36 22.62 -13.54
C LYS A 45 16.86 22.87 -12.12
N HIS A 46 16.39 22.09 -11.16
CA HIS A 46 16.68 22.26 -9.73
C HIS A 46 17.85 21.41 -9.25
N ASN A 47 18.43 20.57 -10.12
CA ASN A 47 19.51 19.67 -9.77
C ASN A 47 20.85 20.19 -10.32
N VAL A 48 21.85 20.34 -9.44
CA VAL A 48 23.16 20.90 -9.80
C VAL A 48 23.96 20.12 -10.85
N PHE A 49 23.57 18.88 -11.16
CA PHE A 49 24.18 18.07 -12.22
C PHE A 49 23.23 17.81 -13.40
N GLY A 50 22.06 18.43 -13.42
CA GLY A 50 21.08 18.17 -14.48
C GLY A 50 20.53 16.73 -14.47
N ILE A 51 20.46 16.08 -13.30
CA ILE A 51 19.91 14.71 -13.16
C ILE A 51 18.64 14.68 -12.28
N GLN A 52 17.94 13.54 -12.25
CA GLN A 52 16.70 13.39 -11.46
C GLN A 52 16.92 13.01 -9.99
N THR A 53 18.11 12.54 -9.63
CA THR A 53 18.43 12.06 -8.28
C THR A 53 19.05 13.20 -7.46
N GLY A 54 18.55 13.42 -6.25
CA GLY A 54 19.05 14.51 -5.41
C GLY A 54 20.50 14.34 -4.95
N VAL A 55 21.14 15.46 -4.64
CA VAL A 55 22.60 15.54 -4.44
C VAL A 55 22.94 16.12 -3.07
N ALA A 56 23.98 15.59 -2.43
CA ALA A 56 24.55 16.16 -1.22
C ALA A 56 26.09 16.25 -1.29
N ILE A 57 26.64 17.29 -0.67
CA ILE A 57 28.05 17.39 -0.33
C ILE A 57 28.20 16.90 1.11
N SER A 58 29.10 15.96 1.36
CA SER A 58 29.35 15.45 2.71
C SER A 58 30.85 15.41 3.01
N PHE A 59 31.23 15.95 4.16
CA PHE A 59 32.56 15.82 4.74
C PHE A 59 32.46 14.94 5.98
N MET A 60 33.25 13.87 6.05
CA MET A 60 33.29 12.95 7.18
C MET A 60 34.72 12.88 7.71
N VAL A 61 34.96 13.48 8.86
CA VAL A 61 36.30 13.65 9.43
C VAL A 61 36.53 12.64 10.54
N LYS A 62 37.57 11.83 10.41
CA LYS A 62 38.06 10.91 11.44
C LYS A 62 39.37 11.43 11.99
N ARG A 63 39.43 11.70 13.28
CA ARG A 63 40.62 12.19 13.98
C ARG A 63 41.41 11.01 14.53
N ALA A 64 42.72 11.02 14.34
CA ALA A 64 43.60 10.02 14.92
C ALA A 64 43.55 10.12 16.45
N ARG A 65 43.29 9.01 17.14
CA ARG A 65 43.32 8.93 18.61
C ARG A 65 44.54 8.13 19.05
N LYS A 66 45.38 8.74 19.89
CA LYS A 66 46.53 8.07 20.52
C LYS A 66 46.13 7.20 21.74
N ASN A 67 44.96 7.43 22.33
CA ASN A 67 44.53 6.75 23.57
C ASN A 67 43.29 5.87 23.35
N ARG A 68 43.20 4.76 24.12
CA ARG A 68 42.09 3.78 24.17
C ARG A 68 40.76 4.32 24.74
N LYS A 69 40.61 5.63 24.96
CA LYS A 69 39.35 6.18 25.51
C LYS A 69 38.20 5.98 24.52
N ALA A 70 37.00 5.72 25.07
CA ALA A 70 35.78 5.61 24.28
C ALA A 70 35.59 6.88 23.43
N LYS A 71 35.22 6.68 22.16
CA LYS A 71 34.99 7.77 21.22
C LYS A 71 33.71 8.54 21.62
N PRO A 72 33.74 9.90 21.73
CA PRO A 72 32.53 10.70 21.85
C PRO A 72 31.61 10.56 20.63
N PRO A 73 30.29 10.79 20.78
CA PRO A 73 29.35 10.84 19.66
C PRO A 73 29.79 11.80 18.55
N ALA A 74 29.53 11.43 17.30
CA ALA A 74 29.84 12.27 16.16
C ALA A 74 29.07 13.60 16.23
N ARG A 75 29.76 14.71 15.94
CA ARG A 75 29.11 16.01 15.72
C ARG A 75 28.60 16.07 14.29
N ILE A 76 27.28 16.02 14.12
CA ILE A 76 26.65 16.06 12.80
C ILE A 76 26.10 17.47 12.56
N ARG A 77 26.59 18.15 11.52
CA ARG A 77 26.13 19.46 11.05
C ARG A 77 25.44 19.28 9.72
N TYR A 78 24.24 19.83 9.59
CA TYR A 78 23.41 19.70 8.40
C TYR A 78 22.91 21.06 7.94
N ALA A 79 23.03 21.34 6.65
CA ALA A 79 22.44 22.48 5.98
C ALA A 79 21.67 21.98 4.76
N ARG A 80 20.48 22.53 4.51
CA ARG A 80 19.64 22.17 3.35
C ARG A 80 19.33 23.41 2.53
N ARG A 81 19.49 23.32 1.21
CA ARG A 81 18.98 24.34 0.28
C ARG A 81 17.47 24.19 0.08
N PRO A 82 16.73 25.31 -0.09
CA PRO A 82 15.34 25.28 -0.50
C PRO A 82 15.11 24.36 -1.72
N GLU A 83 13.98 23.65 -1.71
CA GLU A 83 13.69 22.64 -2.74
C GLU A 83 13.51 23.26 -4.13
N GLU A 84 12.87 24.43 -4.18
CA GLU A 84 12.51 25.14 -5.40
C GLU A 84 13.66 25.99 -6.00
N GLU A 85 14.81 26.11 -5.33
CA GLU A 85 15.97 26.82 -5.89
C GLU A 85 16.47 26.12 -7.17
N THR A 86 16.89 26.90 -8.16
CA THR A 86 17.48 26.38 -9.40
C THR A 86 18.91 25.87 -9.15
N ALA A 87 19.44 25.12 -10.11
CA ALA A 87 20.83 24.70 -10.10
C ALA A 87 21.79 25.90 -9.99
N GLU A 88 21.52 26.97 -10.73
CA GLU A 88 22.33 28.20 -10.75
C GLU A 88 22.31 28.90 -9.39
N GLU A 89 21.14 29.03 -8.75
CA GLU A 89 21.02 29.65 -7.42
C GLU A 89 21.79 28.86 -6.36
N LYS A 90 21.70 27.52 -6.41
CA LYS A 90 22.45 26.63 -5.50
C LYS A 90 23.96 26.75 -5.71
N LEU A 91 24.41 26.81 -6.97
CA LEU A 91 25.82 26.96 -7.31
C LEU A 91 26.35 28.34 -6.91
N ALA A 92 25.58 29.41 -7.15
CA ALA A 92 25.92 30.77 -6.73
C ALA A 92 26.02 30.87 -5.20
N PHE A 93 25.11 30.24 -4.47
CA PHE A 93 25.18 30.14 -3.01
C PHE A 93 26.47 29.45 -2.53
N LEU A 94 26.84 28.32 -3.15
CA LEU A 94 28.06 27.58 -2.81
C LEU A 94 29.32 28.40 -3.12
N ALA A 95 29.33 29.16 -4.21
CA ALA A 95 30.44 30.04 -4.58
C ALA A 95 30.59 31.23 -3.59
N ALA A 96 29.47 31.78 -3.14
CA ALA A 96 29.46 32.95 -2.24
C ALA A 96 29.61 32.59 -0.75
N THR A 97 29.33 31.35 -0.35
CA THR A 97 29.25 30.95 1.06
C THR A 97 30.24 29.82 1.40
N PRO A 98 31.44 30.17 1.90
CA PRO A 98 32.38 29.20 2.46
C PRO A 98 31.77 28.34 3.58
N ALA A 99 32.27 27.12 3.74
CA ALA A 99 31.70 26.13 4.66
C ALA A 99 31.75 26.55 6.15
N ASP A 100 32.68 27.40 6.55
CA ASP A 100 32.76 27.93 7.92
C ASP A 100 31.69 29.00 8.20
N ARG A 101 31.27 29.76 7.18
CA ARG A 101 30.24 30.80 7.25
C ARG A 101 28.82 30.29 7.02
N MET A 102 28.67 29.06 6.53
CA MET A 102 27.37 28.45 6.30
C MET A 102 26.63 28.19 7.64
N ARG A 103 25.31 28.43 7.65
CA ARG A 103 24.45 28.13 8.80
C ARG A 103 24.05 26.66 8.78
N TYR A 104 24.38 25.94 9.85
CA TYR A 104 24.04 24.53 10.01
C TYR A 104 23.16 24.32 11.24
N SER A 105 22.20 23.39 11.11
CA SER A 105 21.59 22.74 12.27
C SER A 105 22.50 21.62 12.79
N THR A 106 22.59 21.47 14.10
CA THR A 106 23.24 20.31 14.72
C THR A 106 22.23 19.16 14.81
N ILE A 107 22.62 17.97 14.37
CA ILE A 107 21.78 16.76 14.40
C ILE A 107 22.27 15.84 15.51
N THR A 108 21.36 15.45 16.40
CA THR A 108 21.53 14.29 17.28
C THR A 108 20.80 13.11 16.63
N PRO A 109 21.47 12.04 16.19
CA PRO A 109 20.80 10.89 15.61
C PRO A 109 19.78 10.27 16.58
N SER A 110 18.60 9.91 16.08
CA SER A 110 17.65 9.11 16.85
C SER A 110 18.21 7.71 17.16
N LYS A 111 17.59 7.01 18.12
CA LYS A 111 17.87 5.58 18.42
C LYS A 111 17.81 4.69 17.17
N ASN A 112 16.93 5.04 16.22
CA ASN A 112 16.77 4.30 14.97
C ASN A 112 17.76 4.71 13.88
N GLY A 113 18.63 5.69 14.12
CA GLY A 113 19.63 6.16 13.17
C GLY A 113 19.09 7.17 12.14
N TYR A 114 17.90 7.75 12.37
CA TYR A 114 17.41 8.88 11.57
C TYR A 114 18.15 10.16 11.94
N TRP A 115 18.53 10.94 10.92
CA TRP A 115 19.20 12.24 11.08
C TRP A 115 18.21 13.39 10.95
N ILE A 116 17.38 13.37 9.91
CA ILE A 116 16.31 14.35 9.69
C ILE A 116 14.93 13.69 9.83
N ASN A 117 13.88 14.50 9.84
CA ASN A 117 12.49 14.02 9.97
C ASN A 117 12.33 13.08 11.19
N GLN A 118 13.02 13.41 12.29
CA GLN A 118 12.91 12.67 13.54
C GLN A 118 11.58 13.02 14.18
N VAL A 119 10.85 12.01 14.63
CA VAL A 119 9.56 12.20 15.30
C VAL A 119 9.78 11.92 16.77
N ILE A 120 9.42 12.88 17.61
CA ILE A 120 9.40 12.73 19.06
C ILE A 120 7.93 12.70 19.45
N ASN A 121 7.40 11.51 19.68
CA ASN A 121 6.03 11.27 20.12
C ASN A 121 5.96 9.93 20.86
N GLU A 122 4.79 9.64 21.42
CA GLU A 122 4.53 8.44 22.23
C GLU A 122 4.39 7.14 21.41
N TRP A 123 4.85 7.09 20.16
CA TRP A 123 4.66 5.95 19.25
C TRP A 123 5.08 4.60 19.86
N ASP A 124 6.23 4.58 20.54
CA ASP A 124 6.76 3.34 21.13
C ASP A 124 5.95 2.84 22.34
N SER A 125 5.14 3.70 22.96
CA SER A 125 4.21 3.33 24.04
C SER A 125 2.93 2.66 23.53
N LEU A 126 2.62 2.82 22.23
CA LEU A 126 1.40 2.31 21.61
C LEU A 126 1.46 0.81 21.34
N LEU A 127 0.29 0.16 21.24
CA LEU A 127 0.18 -1.29 21.01
C LEU A 127 0.42 -1.63 19.53
N PRO A 128 1.45 -2.41 19.18
CA PRO A 128 1.69 -2.79 17.80
C PRO A 128 0.59 -3.67 17.22
N LEU A 129 0.13 -3.39 16.00
CA LEU A 129 -0.76 -4.31 15.29
C LEU A 129 -0.07 -5.66 15.07
N GLY A 130 1.16 -5.64 14.54
CA GLY A 130 1.95 -6.84 14.31
C GLY A 130 3.42 -6.62 14.58
N SER A 131 4.11 -7.68 15.00
CA SER A 131 5.56 -7.70 15.15
C SER A 131 6.15 -9.01 14.64
N LYS A 132 7.39 -8.97 14.11
CA LYS A 132 8.12 -10.19 13.73
C LYS A 132 8.36 -11.11 14.93
N ASN A 133 8.51 -10.52 16.12
CA ASN A 133 8.75 -11.23 17.37
C ASN A 133 7.54 -12.10 17.74
N THR A 134 6.35 -11.49 17.82
CA THR A 134 5.09 -12.19 18.06
C THR A 134 4.82 -13.23 16.97
N LYS A 135 5.09 -12.92 15.70
CA LYS A 135 4.92 -13.87 14.60
C LYS A 135 5.75 -15.14 14.77
N ARG A 136 7.02 -15.03 15.17
CA ARG A 136 7.95 -16.16 15.35
C ARG A 136 7.76 -16.95 16.65
N LYS A 137 7.33 -16.28 17.74
CA LYS A 137 7.21 -16.92 19.06
C LYS A 137 6.05 -17.92 19.09
N SER A 138 6.30 -19.11 19.61
CA SER A 138 5.25 -20.07 20.01
C SER A 138 4.68 -19.72 21.38
N ASN A 139 5.53 -19.30 22.33
CA ASN A 139 5.13 -18.97 23.69
C ASN A 139 4.26 -17.69 23.78
N ARG A 140 2.98 -17.87 24.13
CA ARG A 140 1.97 -16.81 24.24
C ARG A 140 2.27 -15.73 25.28
N ASN A 141 3.07 -16.05 26.30
CA ASN A 141 3.43 -15.09 27.36
C ASN A 141 4.46 -14.05 26.91
N ARG A 142 5.06 -14.23 25.74
CA ARG A 142 6.06 -13.32 25.19
C ARG A 142 5.55 -12.52 23.99
N TYR A 143 4.25 -12.55 23.71
CA TYR A 143 3.64 -11.73 22.67
C TYR A 143 3.69 -10.25 23.06
N ASP A 144 3.86 -9.41 22.04
CA ASP A 144 4.07 -7.96 22.12
C ASP A 144 3.30 -7.21 21.02
N ALA A 145 2.32 -7.87 20.39
CA ALA A 145 1.49 -7.32 19.32
C ALA A 145 0.06 -7.86 19.37
N ILE A 146 -0.88 -7.10 18.77
CA ILE A 146 -2.31 -7.41 18.73
C ILE A 146 -2.60 -8.67 17.93
N PHE A 147 -2.02 -8.78 16.74
CA PHE A 147 -2.20 -9.91 15.85
C PHE A 147 -1.04 -10.90 15.97
N LYS A 148 -1.36 -12.19 16.09
CA LYS A 148 -0.38 -13.28 16.14
C LYS A 148 0.38 -13.40 14.83
N THR A 149 -0.33 -13.34 13.71
CA THR A 149 0.24 -13.33 12.36
C THR A 149 -0.36 -12.21 11.53
N PHE A 150 0.36 -11.84 10.49
CA PHE A 150 -0.06 -10.92 9.44
C PHE A 150 0.70 -11.30 8.18
N SER A 151 0.14 -10.93 7.02
CA SER A 151 0.74 -11.26 5.73
C SER A 151 0.88 -10.03 4.85
N LEU A 152 1.75 -10.11 3.85
CA LEU A 152 1.57 -9.30 2.65
C LEU A 152 0.46 -9.92 1.78
N GLY A 153 -0.15 -9.11 0.91
CA GLY A 153 -0.96 -9.63 -0.19
C GLY A 153 -0.13 -10.50 -1.15
N ILE A 154 -0.79 -11.31 -1.97
CA ILE A 154 -0.09 -12.23 -2.87
C ILE A 154 0.71 -11.47 -3.92
N ALA A 155 1.88 -11.98 -4.28
CA ALA A 155 2.67 -11.46 -5.38
C ALA A 155 2.69 -12.50 -6.50
N SER A 156 1.99 -12.24 -7.60
CA SER A 156 1.96 -13.17 -8.73
C SER A 156 3.26 -13.15 -9.53
N ASN A 157 3.87 -11.95 -9.69
CA ASN A 157 4.95 -11.64 -10.65
C ASN A 157 4.61 -11.93 -12.14
N ARG A 158 3.35 -12.27 -12.43
CA ARG A 158 2.80 -12.56 -13.75
C ARG A 158 1.33 -12.17 -13.82
N ASP A 159 1.03 -10.93 -13.46
CA ASP A 159 -0.36 -10.45 -13.31
C ASP A 159 -1.24 -10.74 -14.54
N ASP A 160 -0.67 -10.59 -15.75
CA ASP A 160 -1.35 -10.87 -17.01
C ASP A 160 -1.81 -12.33 -17.14
N TRP A 161 -1.14 -13.28 -16.48
CA TRP A 161 -1.52 -14.69 -16.40
C TRP A 161 -2.38 -14.98 -15.16
N ALA A 162 -1.96 -14.52 -13.99
CA ALA A 162 -2.60 -14.89 -12.73
C ALA A 162 -4.01 -14.32 -12.56
N TYR A 163 -4.28 -13.13 -13.11
CA TYR A 163 -5.54 -12.42 -12.89
C TYR A 163 -6.40 -12.32 -14.16
N SER A 164 -7.70 -12.47 -14.00
CA SER A 164 -8.71 -12.36 -15.04
C SER A 164 -9.92 -11.55 -14.57
N ARG A 165 -10.74 -11.06 -15.49
CA ARG A 165 -11.99 -10.33 -15.14
C ARG A 165 -13.17 -11.26 -14.90
N SER A 166 -13.18 -12.43 -15.51
CA SER A 166 -14.23 -13.44 -15.32
C SER A 166 -13.64 -14.80 -14.92
N VAL A 167 -14.49 -15.65 -14.34
CA VAL A 167 -14.14 -17.04 -14.01
C VAL A 167 -13.89 -17.85 -15.28
N ALA A 168 -14.64 -17.58 -16.36
CA ALA A 168 -14.45 -18.23 -17.65
C ALA A 168 -13.05 -17.94 -18.22
N ASP A 169 -12.64 -16.67 -18.24
CA ASP A 169 -11.31 -16.28 -18.70
C ASP A 169 -10.20 -16.86 -17.80
N ALA A 170 -10.41 -16.91 -16.48
CA ALA A 170 -9.48 -17.53 -15.55
C ALA A 170 -9.29 -19.03 -15.85
N ARG A 171 -10.38 -19.76 -16.14
CA ARG A 171 -10.32 -21.19 -16.50
C ARG A 171 -9.57 -21.41 -17.79
N LEU A 172 -9.92 -20.68 -18.86
CA LEU A 172 -9.26 -20.79 -20.17
C LEU A 172 -7.77 -20.48 -20.07
N LYS A 173 -7.41 -19.37 -19.42
CA LYS A 173 -6.01 -19.00 -19.23
C LYS A 173 -5.23 -20.00 -18.38
N SER A 174 -5.83 -20.50 -17.31
CA SER A 174 -5.16 -21.45 -16.41
C SER A 174 -4.94 -22.80 -17.11
N GLN A 175 -5.92 -23.25 -17.90
CA GLN A 175 -5.78 -24.44 -18.72
C GLN A 175 -4.65 -24.29 -19.75
N TYR A 176 -4.66 -23.18 -20.50
CA TYR A 176 -3.60 -22.89 -21.47
C TYR A 176 -2.23 -22.85 -20.79
N PHE A 177 -2.13 -22.25 -19.60
CA PHE A 177 -0.89 -22.17 -18.85
C PHE A 177 -0.40 -23.57 -18.46
N ALA A 178 -1.29 -24.42 -17.93
CA ALA A 178 -0.97 -25.80 -17.54
C ALA A 178 -0.55 -26.66 -18.72
N ASP A 179 -1.26 -26.59 -19.84
CA ASP A 179 -0.94 -27.38 -21.04
C ASP A 179 0.49 -27.07 -21.51
N ASN A 180 0.86 -25.79 -21.54
CA ASN A 180 2.20 -25.36 -21.95
C ASN A 180 3.28 -25.56 -20.88
N TYR A 181 2.90 -25.54 -19.60
CA TYR A 181 3.81 -25.85 -18.50
C TYR A 181 4.13 -27.35 -18.45
N ASN A 182 3.12 -28.21 -18.60
CA ASN A 182 3.27 -29.67 -18.53
C ASN A 182 3.88 -30.27 -19.81
N ALA A 183 3.50 -29.74 -20.99
CA ALA A 183 4.03 -30.23 -22.27
C ALA A 183 5.31 -29.51 -22.72
N GLY A 184 5.68 -28.43 -22.06
CA GLY A 184 6.82 -27.61 -22.46
C GLY A 184 8.14 -28.35 -22.32
N SER A 185 9.10 -28.03 -23.20
CA SER A 185 10.52 -28.19 -22.91
C SER A 185 11.09 -26.80 -22.64
N PHE A 186 11.55 -26.55 -21.41
CA PHE A 186 12.29 -25.32 -21.15
C PHE A 186 13.62 -25.40 -21.91
N SER A 187 13.82 -24.52 -22.89
CA SER A 187 15.11 -24.31 -23.55
C SER A 187 15.60 -22.90 -23.27
N GLU A 188 16.85 -22.77 -22.82
CA GLU A 188 17.48 -21.47 -22.57
C GLU A 188 17.40 -20.61 -23.84
N GLY A 189 16.76 -19.43 -23.74
CA GLY A 189 16.62 -18.47 -24.85
C GLY A 189 15.22 -18.34 -25.44
N ASN A 190 14.21 -19.12 -24.98
CA ASN A 190 12.84 -19.07 -25.51
C ASN A 190 11.77 -18.68 -24.46
N ASP A 191 12.11 -17.73 -23.57
CA ASP A 191 11.38 -17.37 -22.34
C ASP A 191 9.91 -16.92 -22.50
N TYR A 192 9.42 -16.70 -23.72
CA TYR A 192 8.11 -16.07 -23.98
C TYR A 192 7.23 -16.75 -25.03
N ALA A 193 7.62 -17.89 -25.61
CA ALA A 193 6.89 -18.43 -26.76
C ALA A 193 5.42 -18.79 -26.44
N HIS A 194 5.13 -19.17 -25.19
CA HIS A 194 3.79 -19.63 -24.79
C HIS A 194 3.35 -19.16 -23.39
N ILE A 195 4.23 -19.23 -22.39
CA ILE A 195 3.95 -18.77 -21.03
C ILE A 195 5.11 -17.95 -20.48
N LYS A 196 4.83 -17.15 -19.44
CA LYS A 196 5.87 -16.37 -18.77
C LYS A 196 6.61 -17.19 -17.72
N TRP A 197 7.84 -17.60 -18.05
CA TRP A 197 8.73 -18.29 -17.12
C TRP A 197 9.30 -17.38 -16.03
N SER A 198 9.71 -17.99 -14.93
CA SER A 198 10.45 -17.36 -13.83
C SER A 198 11.37 -18.41 -13.21
N SER A 199 12.45 -18.00 -12.56
CA SER A 199 13.41 -18.92 -11.94
C SER A 199 12.74 -19.98 -11.05
N GLU A 200 11.78 -19.59 -10.20
CA GLU A 200 11.05 -20.55 -9.35
C GLU A 200 10.15 -21.51 -10.15
N LEU A 201 9.49 -21.02 -11.21
CA LEU A 201 8.66 -21.86 -12.07
C LEU A 201 9.52 -22.89 -12.83
N ILE A 202 10.74 -22.50 -13.22
CA ILE A 202 11.72 -23.38 -13.86
C ILE A 202 12.22 -24.42 -12.86
N GLU A 203 12.50 -24.04 -11.62
CA GLU A 203 12.89 -24.97 -10.55
C GLU A 203 11.80 -26.02 -10.30
N ARG A 204 10.53 -25.60 -10.23
CA ARG A 204 9.37 -26.50 -10.08
C ARG A 204 9.24 -27.45 -11.26
N PHE A 205 9.31 -26.93 -12.48
CA PHE A 205 9.27 -27.75 -13.70
C PHE A 205 10.40 -28.79 -13.73
N ASN A 206 11.64 -28.37 -13.44
CA ASN A 206 12.80 -29.26 -13.40
C ASN A 206 12.72 -30.31 -12.27
N SER A 207 11.96 -30.04 -11.20
CA SER A 207 11.69 -31.01 -10.14
C SER A 207 10.64 -32.06 -10.51
N GLY A 208 10.00 -31.93 -11.68
CA GLY A 208 8.94 -32.82 -12.15
C GLY A 208 7.56 -32.49 -11.57
N GLU A 209 7.36 -31.32 -10.94
CA GLU A 209 6.05 -30.89 -10.46
C GLU A 209 5.13 -30.57 -11.65
N THR A 210 4.00 -31.27 -11.75
CA THR A 210 2.97 -31.09 -12.78
C THR A 210 1.85 -30.16 -12.31
N PHE A 211 1.20 -29.49 -13.26
CA PHE A 211 0.02 -28.66 -13.00
C PHE A 211 -1.26 -29.34 -13.48
N ASP A 212 -1.70 -30.39 -12.78
CA ASP A 212 -2.75 -31.28 -13.29
C ASP A 212 -4.17 -30.73 -13.13
N ASN A 213 -4.41 -29.88 -12.13
CA ASN A 213 -5.74 -29.34 -11.80
C ASN A 213 -5.80 -27.80 -11.84
N PRO A 214 -5.54 -27.17 -13.01
CA PRO A 214 -5.38 -25.73 -13.09
C PRO A 214 -6.61 -24.91 -12.77
N GLN A 215 -7.78 -25.53 -12.63
CA GLN A 215 -9.03 -24.82 -12.35
C GLN A 215 -9.47 -24.95 -10.89
N ALA A 216 -8.78 -25.76 -10.07
CA ALA A 216 -9.20 -26.07 -8.70
C ALA A 216 -9.15 -24.86 -7.75
N LEU A 217 -8.20 -23.95 -7.96
CA LEU A 217 -7.95 -22.80 -7.07
C LEU A 217 -8.31 -21.46 -7.72
N ILE A 218 -9.35 -21.42 -8.55
CA ILE A 218 -9.88 -20.17 -9.12
C ILE A 218 -10.78 -19.46 -8.12
N ALA A 219 -10.49 -18.19 -7.86
CA ALA A 219 -11.09 -17.44 -6.78
C ALA A 219 -11.21 -15.94 -7.05
N SER A 220 -12.20 -15.27 -6.46
CA SER A 220 -12.21 -13.81 -6.36
C SER A 220 -11.11 -13.30 -5.42
N ILE A 221 -10.50 -12.19 -5.80
CA ILE A 221 -9.49 -11.47 -5.03
C ILE A 221 -9.77 -9.97 -5.09
N ASN A 222 -9.49 -9.28 -3.99
CA ASN A 222 -9.43 -7.82 -3.97
C ASN A 222 -8.11 -7.36 -4.60
N PHE A 223 -8.16 -6.96 -5.87
CA PHE A 223 -6.99 -6.61 -6.66
C PHE A 223 -6.55 -5.18 -6.38
N ARG A 224 -7.49 -4.22 -6.41
CA ARG A 224 -7.28 -2.79 -6.06
C ARG A 224 -8.52 -2.31 -5.29
N PRO A 225 -8.49 -1.12 -4.67
CA PRO A 225 -9.61 -0.66 -3.85
C PRO A 225 -10.90 -0.65 -4.66
N PHE A 226 -11.95 -1.27 -4.12
CA PHE A 226 -13.27 -1.42 -4.76
C PHE A 226 -13.25 -2.12 -6.12
N VAL A 227 -12.19 -2.86 -6.44
CA VAL A 227 -12.04 -3.57 -7.71
C VAL A 227 -11.57 -5.00 -7.46
N GLN A 228 -12.50 -5.92 -7.72
CA GLN A 228 -12.24 -7.34 -7.69
C GLN A 228 -11.72 -7.85 -9.03
N LYS A 229 -10.94 -8.92 -8.96
CA LYS A 229 -10.60 -9.78 -10.10
C LYS A 229 -10.79 -11.23 -9.71
N VAL A 230 -10.72 -12.10 -10.70
CA VAL A 230 -10.55 -13.54 -10.50
C VAL A 230 -9.07 -13.85 -10.58
N VAL A 231 -8.56 -14.67 -9.66
CA VAL A 231 -7.18 -15.15 -9.61
C VAL A 231 -7.16 -16.67 -9.67
N ASN A 232 -6.14 -17.23 -10.31
CA ASN A 232 -5.74 -18.60 -10.01
C ASN A 232 -4.76 -18.57 -8.83
N TYR A 233 -5.19 -19.09 -7.68
CA TYR A 233 -4.50 -19.01 -6.40
C TYR A 233 -3.50 -20.16 -6.16
N ASP A 234 -3.21 -20.96 -7.20
CA ASP A 234 -2.24 -22.05 -7.17
C ASP A 234 -0.79 -21.56 -7.00
N ASP A 235 0.07 -22.37 -6.38
CA ASP A 235 1.49 -22.06 -6.13
C ASP A 235 2.34 -22.07 -7.43
N ILE A 236 1.87 -22.76 -8.48
CA ILE A 236 2.51 -22.75 -9.79
C ILE A 236 2.31 -21.38 -10.47
N ILE A 237 1.11 -20.80 -10.37
CA ILE A 237 0.79 -19.50 -10.99
C ILE A 237 1.17 -18.32 -10.10
N VAL A 238 0.98 -18.39 -8.79
CA VAL A 238 1.29 -17.30 -7.87
C VAL A 238 2.69 -17.49 -7.31
N HIS A 239 3.59 -16.55 -7.60
CA HIS A 239 4.97 -16.62 -7.12
C HIS A 239 5.11 -16.61 -5.58
N ARG A 240 4.32 -15.80 -4.86
CA ARG A 240 4.35 -15.78 -3.37
C ARG A 240 2.99 -15.50 -2.76
N HIS A 241 2.52 -16.41 -1.90
CA HIS A 241 1.37 -16.17 -1.02
C HIS A 241 1.73 -15.52 0.32
N TYR A 242 3.02 -15.52 0.67
CA TYR A 242 3.47 -15.17 2.02
C TYR A 242 2.71 -16.00 3.09
N ALA A 243 2.13 -15.36 4.10
CA ALA A 243 1.30 -16.00 5.11
C ALA A 243 -0.20 -15.78 4.83
N LEU A 244 -0.57 -15.47 3.58
CA LEU A 244 -1.97 -15.19 3.25
C LEU A 244 -2.79 -16.48 3.23
N ARG A 245 -2.17 -17.64 2.94
CA ARG A 245 -2.81 -18.95 3.10
C ARG A 245 -3.09 -19.32 4.56
N ASP A 246 -2.30 -18.83 5.51
CA ASP A 246 -2.59 -18.99 6.94
C ASP A 246 -3.90 -18.30 7.37
N VAL A 247 -4.43 -17.37 6.57
CA VAL A 247 -5.63 -16.58 6.92
C VAL A 247 -6.75 -16.70 5.88
N PHE A 248 -6.41 -17.07 4.65
CA PHE A 248 -7.32 -17.44 3.58
C PHE A 248 -6.79 -18.70 2.88
N PRO A 249 -6.84 -19.88 3.54
CA PRO A 249 -6.33 -21.13 2.97
C PRO A 249 -7.12 -21.57 1.74
N VAL A 250 -8.45 -21.51 1.84
CA VAL A 250 -9.37 -21.71 0.71
C VAL A 250 -10.03 -20.36 0.40
N PRO A 251 -9.65 -19.70 -0.70
CA PRO A 251 -10.19 -18.39 -1.05
C PRO A 251 -11.72 -18.37 -1.08
N ASN A 252 -12.32 -17.31 -0.55
CA ASN A 252 -13.78 -17.04 -0.55
C ASN A 252 -14.67 -18.02 0.24
N GLN A 253 -14.09 -18.99 0.96
CA GLN A 253 -14.88 -19.98 1.73
C GLN A 253 -14.74 -19.84 3.25
N THR A 254 -13.82 -19.00 3.72
CA THR A 254 -13.47 -18.92 5.15
C THR A 254 -14.39 -18.04 5.98
N GLY A 255 -15.12 -17.12 5.34
CA GLY A 255 -15.85 -16.04 6.03
C GLY A 255 -14.93 -15.10 6.83
N ASN A 256 -13.62 -15.14 6.60
CA ASN A 256 -12.65 -14.35 7.34
C ASN A 256 -12.63 -12.89 6.85
N ARG A 257 -12.21 -11.97 7.71
CA ARG A 257 -12.05 -10.55 7.40
C ARG A 257 -10.65 -10.10 7.76
N ALA A 258 -10.08 -9.20 6.98
CA ALA A 258 -8.77 -8.63 7.19
C ALA A 258 -8.80 -7.10 7.12
N ILE A 259 -8.07 -6.47 8.04
CA ILE A 259 -7.71 -5.06 7.95
C ILE A 259 -6.48 -4.99 7.05
N CYS A 260 -6.61 -4.35 5.89
CA CYS A 260 -5.48 -4.13 5.00
C CYS A 260 -4.92 -2.73 5.20
N THR A 261 -3.60 -2.61 5.21
CA THR A 261 -2.91 -1.32 5.40
C THR A 261 -1.74 -1.18 4.43
N TYR A 262 -1.54 0.03 3.92
CA TYR A 262 -0.35 0.42 3.18
C TYR A 262 0.13 1.78 3.68
N GLY A 263 1.44 1.88 3.92
CA GLY A 263 2.06 3.07 4.50
C GLY A 263 3.56 2.87 4.72
N VAL A 264 3.96 1.68 5.18
CA VAL A 264 5.38 1.33 5.36
C VAL A 264 6.14 1.44 4.04
N SER A 265 7.18 2.27 4.04
CA SER A 265 8.00 2.60 2.86
C SER A 265 7.23 3.34 1.76
N SER A 266 6.13 4.02 2.12
CA SER A 266 5.35 4.88 1.23
C SER A 266 5.67 6.35 1.43
N ASN A 267 5.54 7.13 0.35
CA ASN A 267 5.52 8.59 0.42
C ASN A 267 4.12 9.15 0.68
N HIS A 268 3.08 8.31 0.56
CA HIS A 268 1.68 8.68 0.71
C HIS A 268 1.19 8.52 2.16
N PRO A 269 0.10 9.20 2.55
CA PRO A 269 -0.59 8.94 3.81
C PRO A 269 -0.99 7.46 3.94
N LEU A 270 -1.26 7.02 5.17
CA LEU A 270 -1.75 5.68 5.45
C LEU A 270 -3.04 5.41 4.65
N SER A 271 -3.00 4.36 3.83
CA SER A 271 -4.20 3.76 3.24
C SER A 271 -4.64 2.57 4.09
N THR A 272 -5.92 2.48 4.43
CA THR A 272 -6.48 1.26 5.02
C THR A 272 -7.84 0.95 4.42
N LEU A 273 -8.08 -0.32 4.14
CA LEU A 273 -9.35 -0.82 3.62
C LEU A 273 -9.52 -2.27 4.10
N ALA A 274 -10.75 -2.66 4.42
CA ALA A 274 -11.04 -4.02 4.87
C ALA A 274 -11.29 -4.94 3.68
N SER A 275 -11.01 -6.22 3.86
CA SER A 275 -11.26 -7.26 2.86
C SER A 275 -11.85 -8.51 3.51
N ASN A 276 -12.86 -9.12 2.90
CA ASN A 276 -13.36 -10.47 3.23
C ASN A 276 -12.78 -11.58 2.35
N ARG A 277 -11.78 -11.23 1.52
CA ARG A 277 -11.17 -12.11 0.54
C ARG A 277 -9.64 -11.96 0.57
N PRO A 278 -8.88 -12.87 -0.07
CA PRO A 278 -7.47 -12.61 -0.34
C PRO A 278 -7.27 -11.25 -1.04
N VAL A 279 -6.08 -10.67 -0.89
CA VAL A 279 -5.72 -9.38 -1.48
C VAL A 279 -4.43 -9.51 -2.29
N ASP A 280 -4.34 -8.78 -3.39
CA ASP A 280 -3.09 -8.62 -4.13
C ASP A 280 -2.08 -7.81 -3.30
N LEU A 281 -0.77 -8.04 -3.50
CA LEU A 281 0.29 -7.25 -2.89
C LEU A 281 0.09 -5.75 -3.17
N GLY A 282 -0.40 -5.43 -4.35
CA GLY A 282 -0.72 -4.10 -4.83
C GLY A 282 -2.06 -3.52 -4.37
N TYR A 283 -2.85 -4.22 -3.55
CA TYR A 283 -4.23 -3.83 -3.20
C TYR A 283 -4.39 -2.36 -2.78
N LEU A 284 -3.54 -1.85 -1.90
CA LEU A 284 -3.52 -0.43 -1.47
C LEU A 284 -2.25 0.31 -1.92
N LYS A 285 -1.43 -0.32 -2.77
CA LYS A 285 -0.07 0.14 -3.10
C LYS A 285 -0.10 1.32 -4.07
N GLN A 286 0.61 2.37 -3.71
CA GLN A 286 0.81 3.58 -4.54
C GLN A 286 2.31 3.96 -4.59
N GLY A 287 3.19 2.99 -4.79
CA GLY A 287 4.63 3.25 -4.76
C GLY A 287 5.41 2.01 -4.35
N ASN A 288 6.46 2.17 -3.56
CA ASN A 288 7.25 1.05 -3.07
C ASN A 288 6.56 0.31 -1.92
N GLY A 289 6.95 -0.94 -1.69
CA GLY A 289 6.37 -1.79 -0.64
C GLY A 289 5.16 -2.61 -1.12
N GLY A 290 4.33 -3.02 -0.18
CA GLY A 290 3.16 -3.86 -0.43
C GLY A 290 2.13 -3.76 0.68
N THR A 291 0.94 -4.25 0.40
CA THR A 291 -0.20 -4.18 1.32
C THR A 291 -0.07 -5.25 2.38
N PHE A 292 -0.15 -4.87 3.66
CA PHE A 292 -0.22 -5.80 4.78
C PHE A 292 -1.67 -6.12 5.10
N ALA A 293 -1.97 -7.38 5.41
CA ALA A 293 -3.26 -7.90 5.82
C ALA A 293 -3.18 -8.45 7.25
N PHE A 294 -4.03 -7.92 8.12
CA PHE A 294 -4.23 -8.34 9.50
C PHE A 294 -5.60 -8.99 9.61
N ALA A 295 -5.66 -10.32 9.49
CA ALA A 295 -6.92 -11.05 9.50
C ALA A 295 -7.44 -11.30 10.93
N ARG A 296 -8.75 -11.41 11.09
CA ARG A 296 -9.40 -11.70 12.38
C ARG A 296 -9.09 -13.11 12.86
N TYR A 297 -9.09 -14.07 11.94
CA TYR A 297 -8.77 -15.47 12.19
C TYR A 297 -7.54 -15.90 11.39
N ARG A 298 -6.91 -16.97 11.85
CA ARG A 298 -5.93 -17.77 11.11
C ARG A 298 -6.37 -19.23 11.11
N TYR A 299 -5.78 -20.05 10.27
CA TYR A 299 -6.08 -21.46 10.10
C TYR A 299 -4.80 -22.28 10.29
N ASN A 300 -4.91 -23.44 10.92
CA ASN A 300 -3.85 -24.46 10.94
C ASN A 300 -3.95 -25.34 9.69
N ASP A 301 -3.03 -26.29 9.57
CA ASP A 301 -2.94 -27.21 8.44
C ASP A 301 -4.16 -28.15 8.37
N GLU A 302 -4.83 -28.39 9.50
CA GLU A 302 -6.09 -29.13 9.59
C GLU A 302 -7.33 -28.32 9.15
N GLY A 303 -7.19 -27.01 8.92
CA GLY A 303 -8.29 -26.12 8.54
C GLY A 303 -9.13 -25.58 9.71
N ASP A 304 -8.71 -25.82 10.96
CA ASP A 304 -9.34 -25.25 12.15
C ASP A 304 -9.15 -23.74 12.22
N ARG A 305 -10.24 -23.04 12.53
CA ARG A 305 -10.23 -21.60 12.71
C ARG A 305 -9.71 -21.22 14.10
N ILE A 306 -8.64 -20.44 14.14
CA ILE A 306 -7.96 -19.99 15.37
C ILE A 306 -7.99 -18.46 15.46
N ASP A 307 -8.22 -17.92 16.66
CA ASP A 307 -8.13 -16.49 16.92
C ASP A 307 -6.77 -15.92 16.53
N ASN A 308 -6.76 -14.90 15.66
CA ASN A 308 -5.54 -14.18 15.34
C ASN A 308 -5.25 -13.02 16.32
N ILE A 309 -6.27 -12.52 17.03
CA ILE A 309 -6.05 -11.59 18.15
C ILE A 309 -5.43 -12.36 19.33
N THR A 310 -4.29 -11.87 19.79
CA THR A 310 -3.52 -12.53 20.86
C THR A 310 -4.22 -12.42 22.21
N ASP A 311 -4.03 -13.44 23.06
CA ASP A 311 -4.51 -13.39 24.45
C ASP A 311 -3.78 -12.30 25.25
N TRP A 312 -2.56 -11.94 24.85
CA TRP A 312 -1.83 -10.78 25.40
C TRP A 312 -2.59 -9.47 25.14
N ALA A 313 -3.02 -9.23 23.90
CA ALA A 313 -3.78 -8.03 23.57
C ALA A 313 -5.13 -8.04 24.28
N LEU A 314 -5.82 -9.18 24.31
CA LEU A 314 -7.08 -9.29 25.04
C LEU A 314 -6.93 -8.90 26.52
N ARG A 315 -5.85 -9.36 27.19
CA ARG A 315 -5.56 -8.94 28.57
C ARG A 315 -5.31 -7.44 28.67
N LYS A 316 -4.48 -6.86 27.78
CA LYS A 316 -4.19 -5.41 27.77
C LYS A 316 -5.44 -4.56 27.61
N PHE A 317 -6.35 -4.95 26.72
CA PHE A 317 -7.63 -4.25 26.56
C PHE A 317 -8.57 -4.47 27.75
N ARG A 318 -8.60 -5.66 28.36
CA ARG A 318 -9.42 -5.93 29.56
C ARG A 318 -8.91 -5.23 30.81
N GLU A 319 -7.60 -5.06 30.96
CA GLU A 319 -6.99 -4.23 32.00
C GLU A 319 -7.51 -2.78 31.93
N ARG A 320 -7.76 -2.26 30.73
CA ARG A 320 -8.22 -0.89 30.52
C ARG A 320 -9.74 -0.72 30.51
N TYR A 321 -10.46 -1.63 29.87
CA TYR A 321 -11.90 -1.49 29.58
C TYR A 321 -12.78 -2.55 30.24
N GLY A 322 -12.20 -3.53 30.93
CA GLY A 322 -12.94 -4.65 31.51
C GLY A 322 -13.52 -5.60 30.46
N LYS A 323 -14.59 -6.33 30.82
CA LYS A 323 -15.12 -7.46 30.05
C LYS A 323 -15.76 -7.07 28.70
N VAL A 324 -16.09 -5.79 28.49
CA VAL A 324 -16.61 -5.29 27.20
C VAL A 324 -15.60 -5.46 26.06
N ALA A 325 -14.30 -5.55 26.38
CA ALA A 325 -13.27 -5.87 25.41
C ALA A 325 -13.28 -7.36 25.04
N THR A 326 -13.85 -7.65 23.86
CA THR A 326 -13.80 -8.95 23.18
C THR A 326 -12.78 -8.91 22.04
N LYS A 327 -12.36 -10.08 21.53
CA LYS A 327 -11.42 -10.14 20.40
C LYS A 327 -12.01 -9.54 19.11
N ASP A 328 -13.29 -9.75 18.85
CA ASP A 328 -14.00 -9.09 17.75
C ASP A 328 -14.07 -7.57 17.97
N GLY A 329 -14.33 -7.15 19.21
CA GLY A 329 -14.35 -5.74 19.57
C GLY A 329 -12.98 -5.06 19.38
N ILE A 330 -11.88 -5.75 19.73
CA ILE A 330 -10.51 -5.27 19.51
C ILE A 330 -10.21 -5.16 18.01
N PHE A 331 -10.66 -6.13 17.21
CA PHE A 331 -10.50 -6.09 15.75
C PHE A 331 -11.19 -4.87 15.15
N ALA A 332 -12.46 -4.64 15.48
CA ALA A 332 -13.21 -3.46 15.05
C ALA A 332 -12.57 -2.15 15.56
N TYR A 333 -12.22 -2.08 16.84
CA TYR A 333 -11.53 -0.94 17.44
C TYR A 333 -10.25 -0.56 16.68
N CYS A 334 -9.42 -1.55 16.33
CA CYS A 334 -8.21 -1.30 15.54
C CYS A 334 -8.56 -0.65 14.19
N TYR A 335 -9.63 -1.09 13.54
CA TYR A 335 -10.06 -0.52 12.27
C TYR A 335 -10.50 0.93 12.40
N ALA A 336 -11.23 1.27 13.46
CA ALA A 336 -11.62 2.66 13.75
C ALA A 336 -10.42 3.57 14.01
N VAL A 337 -9.47 3.15 14.86
CA VAL A 337 -8.26 3.96 15.16
C VAL A 337 -7.48 4.26 13.87
N LEU A 338 -7.41 3.31 12.94
CA LEU A 338 -6.75 3.54 11.65
C LEU A 338 -7.51 4.51 10.74
N HIS A 339 -8.74 4.92 11.06
CA HIS A 339 -9.52 5.95 10.35
C HIS A 339 -9.54 7.30 11.07
N ASP A 340 -9.05 7.37 12.31
CA ASP A 340 -9.00 8.61 13.08
C ASP A 340 -8.08 9.66 12.42
N PRO A 341 -8.61 10.86 12.09
CA PRO A 341 -7.81 11.96 11.58
C PRO A 341 -6.65 12.36 12.49
N ASP A 342 -6.90 12.47 13.80
CA ASP A 342 -5.90 12.92 14.78
C ASP A 342 -4.73 11.94 14.90
N TYR A 343 -5.03 10.64 14.98
CA TYR A 343 -4.02 9.57 14.92
C TYR A 343 -3.22 9.61 13.61
N ARG A 344 -3.90 9.75 12.46
CA ARG A 344 -3.23 9.77 11.15
C ARG A 344 -2.32 10.98 10.99
N GLU A 345 -2.73 12.15 11.49
CA GLU A 345 -1.95 13.38 11.47
C GLU A 345 -0.76 13.28 12.43
N THR A 346 -1.03 12.96 13.71
CA THR A 346 -0.03 12.88 14.78
C THR A 346 1.09 11.89 14.47
N TYR A 347 0.76 10.75 13.86
CA TYR A 347 1.71 9.68 13.57
C TYR A 347 2.04 9.52 12.07
N ALA A 348 1.78 10.54 11.25
CA ALA A 348 1.94 10.47 9.79
C ALA A 348 3.32 9.95 9.34
N ILE A 349 4.40 10.42 9.98
CA ILE A 349 5.77 9.98 9.67
C ILE A 349 6.03 8.56 10.18
N ASN A 350 5.54 8.19 11.37
CA ASN A 350 5.68 6.84 11.91
C ASN A 350 4.97 5.81 11.04
N LEU A 351 3.74 6.12 10.59
CA LEU A 351 2.94 5.28 9.70
C LEU A 351 3.57 5.04 8.32
N LYS A 352 4.42 5.98 7.87
CA LYS A 352 5.25 5.80 6.66
C LYS A 352 6.45 4.87 6.87
N ARG A 353 6.85 4.64 8.12
CA ARG A 353 8.07 3.91 8.48
C ARG A 353 7.76 2.54 9.09
N GLU A 354 6.72 2.40 9.89
CA GLU A 354 6.50 1.20 10.71
C GLU A 354 5.08 0.68 10.57
N LEU A 355 4.87 -0.61 10.90
CA LEU A 355 3.52 -1.15 10.97
C LEU A 355 2.71 -0.35 12.01
N PRO A 356 1.41 -0.13 11.79
CA PRO A 356 0.62 0.71 12.68
C PRO A 356 0.64 0.21 14.13
N ARG A 357 0.52 1.17 15.06
CA ARG A 357 0.35 0.89 16.49
C ARG A 357 -0.86 1.67 16.98
N VAL A 358 -1.73 1.06 17.76
CA VAL A 358 -2.97 1.70 18.22
C VAL A 358 -2.84 2.12 19.68
N PRO A 359 -3.31 3.33 20.05
CA PRO A 359 -3.40 3.72 21.45
C PRO A 359 -4.72 3.27 22.08
N PHE A 360 -4.91 3.60 23.35
CA PHE A 360 -6.19 3.45 24.05
C PHE A 360 -6.96 4.78 24.07
N TYR A 361 -8.15 4.82 23.47
CA TYR A 361 -9.10 5.92 23.62
C TYR A 361 -10.00 5.72 24.83
N ALA A 362 -10.64 6.79 25.33
CA ALA A 362 -11.49 6.70 26.51
C ALA A 362 -12.69 5.74 26.32
N ASP A 363 -13.42 5.86 25.21
CA ASP A 363 -14.66 5.12 24.96
C ASP A 363 -14.47 3.94 24.00
N PHE A 364 -14.04 2.80 24.53
CA PHE A 364 -13.83 1.60 23.72
C PHE A 364 -15.07 1.17 22.93
N ALA A 365 -16.27 1.29 23.51
CA ALA A 365 -17.50 0.82 22.87
C ALA A 365 -17.82 1.65 21.62
N ARG A 366 -17.73 2.98 21.72
CA ARG A 366 -17.94 3.87 20.59
C ARG A 366 -16.93 3.65 19.46
N TRP A 367 -15.66 3.53 19.80
CA TRP A 367 -14.60 3.26 18.81
C TRP A 367 -14.76 1.87 18.17
N ARG A 368 -15.16 0.86 18.94
CA ARG A 368 -15.53 -0.45 18.41
C ARG A 368 -16.68 -0.34 17.42
N ASP A 369 -17.75 0.39 17.76
CA ASP A 369 -18.98 0.44 16.96
C ASP A 369 -18.79 1.19 15.64
N TRP A 370 -18.03 2.29 15.65
CA TRP A 370 -17.58 2.93 14.42
C TRP A 370 -16.73 1.98 13.57
N GLY A 371 -15.80 1.26 14.21
CA GLY A 371 -14.95 0.30 13.53
C GLY A 371 -15.73 -0.83 12.89
N GLN A 372 -16.75 -1.34 13.57
CA GLN A 372 -17.63 -2.38 13.06
C GLN A 372 -18.45 -1.86 11.87
N THR A 373 -19.02 -0.66 12.00
CA THR A 373 -19.77 -0.01 10.92
C THR A 373 -18.90 0.19 9.67
N LEU A 374 -17.66 0.66 9.84
CA LEU A 374 -16.69 0.82 8.75
C LEU A 374 -16.28 -0.53 8.15
N LEU A 375 -16.07 -1.58 8.97
CA LEU A 375 -15.75 -2.92 8.49
C LEU A 375 -16.87 -3.46 7.59
N ASP A 376 -18.12 -3.38 8.06
CA ASP A 376 -19.28 -3.87 7.32
C ASP A 376 -19.49 -3.08 6.03
N LEU A 377 -19.37 -1.74 6.09
CA LEU A 377 -19.49 -0.86 4.93
C LEU A 377 -18.44 -1.17 3.85
N HIS A 378 -17.18 -1.33 4.25
CA HIS A 378 -16.08 -1.50 3.29
C HIS A 378 -15.97 -2.92 2.73
N VAL A 379 -16.28 -3.94 3.54
CA VAL A 379 -16.34 -5.33 3.07
C VAL A 379 -17.55 -5.55 2.16
N GLY A 380 -18.69 -4.97 2.52
CA GLY A 380 -19.95 -5.10 1.81
C GLY A 380 -20.19 -4.01 0.76
N TYR A 381 -19.14 -3.35 0.24
CA TYR A 381 -19.29 -2.18 -0.64
C TYR A 381 -20.17 -2.44 -1.87
N GLU A 382 -20.19 -3.67 -2.37
CA GLU A 382 -21.02 -4.08 -3.51
C GLU A 382 -22.49 -4.20 -3.16
N GLU A 383 -22.87 -4.32 -1.90
CA GLU A 383 -24.27 -4.47 -1.46
C GLU A 383 -24.84 -3.17 -0.86
N VAL A 384 -24.04 -2.10 -0.85
CA VAL A 384 -24.47 -0.80 -0.33
C VAL A 384 -25.48 -0.18 -1.30
N ALA A 385 -26.56 0.39 -0.75
CA ALA A 385 -27.52 1.14 -1.54
C ALA A 385 -26.83 2.23 -2.38
N PRO A 386 -27.04 2.27 -3.72
CA PRO A 386 -26.35 3.19 -4.60
C PRO A 386 -26.70 4.65 -4.29
N TYR A 387 -25.73 5.55 -4.37
CA TYR A 387 -25.97 6.98 -4.26
C TYR A 387 -26.73 7.44 -5.51
N PRO A 388 -27.75 8.30 -5.39
CA PRO A 388 -28.61 8.71 -6.50
C PRO A 388 -27.92 9.72 -7.43
N LEU A 389 -26.82 9.32 -8.07
CA LEU A 389 -26.16 10.13 -9.10
C LEU A 389 -27.04 10.21 -10.34
N GLU A 390 -27.24 11.43 -10.85
CA GLU A 390 -27.98 11.68 -12.09
C GLU A 390 -27.12 11.23 -13.27
N ARG A 391 -27.74 10.47 -14.19
CA ARG A 391 -27.09 10.01 -15.42
C ARG A 391 -27.56 10.88 -16.57
N ILE A 392 -26.61 11.43 -17.31
CA ILE A 392 -26.85 12.19 -18.53
C ILE A 392 -26.27 11.41 -19.70
N ASP A 393 -27.11 11.04 -20.66
CA ASP A 393 -26.71 10.42 -21.91
C ASP A 393 -26.95 11.40 -23.07
N ALA A 394 -25.89 11.70 -23.82
CA ALA A 394 -25.89 12.58 -24.98
C ALA A 394 -25.25 11.85 -26.19
N PRO A 395 -25.94 10.86 -26.78
CA PRO A 395 -25.38 10.07 -27.88
C PRO A 395 -25.13 10.91 -29.12
N ASN A 396 -23.96 10.74 -29.76
CA ASN A 396 -23.68 11.37 -31.04
C ASN A 396 -24.55 10.75 -32.16
N PRO A 397 -25.48 11.50 -32.79
CA PRO A 397 -26.37 10.96 -33.82
C PRO A 397 -25.63 10.54 -35.11
N ASN A 398 -24.42 11.07 -35.33
CA ASN A 398 -23.59 10.75 -36.50
C ASN A 398 -22.60 9.62 -36.23
N ARG A 399 -22.69 8.92 -35.10
CA ARG A 399 -21.80 7.79 -34.83
C ARG A 399 -22.14 6.63 -35.78
N ALA A 400 -21.11 6.06 -36.41
CA ALA A 400 -21.24 4.88 -37.25
C ALA A 400 -21.84 3.69 -36.48
N GLU A 401 -22.77 2.99 -37.11
CA GLU A 401 -23.42 1.81 -36.54
C GLU A 401 -22.39 0.74 -36.10
N GLY A 402 -22.62 0.12 -34.94
CA GLY A 402 -21.70 -0.88 -34.38
C GLY A 402 -20.44 -0.34 -33.70
N THR A 403 -20.24 0.99 -33.64
CA THR A 403 -19.10 1.58 -32.92
C THR A 403 -19.47 2.04 -31.50
N SER A 404 -18.55 1.87 -30.55
CA SER A 404 -18.74 2.33 -29.16
C SER A 404 -18.27 3.78 -28.97
N PRO A 405 -18.85 4.52 -28.01
CA PRO A 405 -18.33 5.85 -27.63
C PRO A 405 -16.87 5.79 -27.19
N ARG A 406 -16.13 6.87 -27.41
CA ARG A 406 -14.75 6.98 -26.94
C ARG A 406 -14.72 6.98 -25.41
N VAL A 407 -14.02 6.02 -24.82
CA VAL A 407 -13.83 5.89 -23.36
C VAL A 407 -13.04 7.09 -22.82
N ILE A 408 -13.49 7.66 -21.70
CA ILE A 408 -12.85 8.82 -21.04
C ILE A 408 -12.41 8.46 -19.61
N LEU A 409 -13.32 7.95 -18.78
CA LEU A 409 -13.07 7.52 -17.40
C LEU A 409 -12.28 8.55 -16.58
N ASN A 410 -12.90 9.71 -16.38
CA ASN A 410 -12.36 10.82 -15.61
C ASN A 410 -13.40 11.35 -14.60
N SER A 411 -12.93 11.99 -13.54
CA SER A 411 -13.75 12.67 -12.54
C SER A 411 -13.27 14.10 -12.31
N ASP A 412 -14.19 14.96 -11.91
CA ASP A 412 -13.93 16.36 -11.60
C ASP A 412 -14.68 16.73 -10.31
N ARG A 413 -13.90 17.13 -9.30
CA ARG A 413 -14.40 17.54 -7.98
C ARG A 413 -15.15 18.86 -8.06
N ASP A 414 -14.64 19.83 -8.83
CA ASP A 414 -15.16 21.20 -8.84
C ASP A 414 -16.56 21.25 -9.46
N THR A 415 -16.84 20.36 -10.42
CA THR A 415 -18.15 20.22 -11.05
C THR A 415 -19.00 19.09 -10.46
N GLY A 416 -18.43 18.23 -9.60
CA GLY A 416 -19.12 17.06 -9.05
C GLY A 416 -19.51 16.03 -10.11
N THR A 417 -18.68 15.85 -11.15
CA THR A 417 -18.99 15.03 -12.32
C THR A 417 -18.04 13.86 -12.51
N ILE A 418 -18.54 12.79 -13.14
CA ILE A 418 -17.79 11.63 -13.59
C ILE A 418 -18.13 11.40 -15.06
N THR A 419 -17.15 11.50 -15.95
CA THR A 419 -17.30 11.23 -17.38
C THR A 419 -16.83 9.81 -17.69
N LEU A 420 -17.74 8.96 -18.15
CA LEU A 420 -17.46 7.56 -18.44
C LEU A 420 -16.88 7.42 -19.84
N ASP A 421 -17.58 8.02 -20.81
CA ASP A 421 -17.21 8.06 -22.22
C ASP A 421 -17.78 9.33 -22.86
N ALA A 422 -17.64 9.45 -24.18
CA ALA A 422 -18.07 10.62 -24.93
C ALA A 422 -19.58 10.94 -24.83
N ASP A 423 -20.41 9.98 -24.40
CA ASP A 423 -21.86 10.14 -24.38
C ASP A 423 -22.43 10.17 -22.97
N THR A 424 -21.79 9.50 -22.01
CA THR A 424 -22.38 9.27 -20.70
C THR A 424 -21.58 9.91 -19.59
N GLN A 425 -22.31 10.66 -18.76
CA GLN A 425 -21.81 11.31 -17.56
C GLN A 425 -22.69 10.98 -16.36
N LEU A 426 -22.07 10.97 -15.18
CA LEU A 426 -22.76 11.00 -13.90
C LEU A 426 -22.50 12.34 -13.22
N THR A 427 -23.54 12.96 -12.70
CA THR A 427 -23.49 14.25 -12.01
C THR A 427 -24.06 14.14 -10.59
N GLY A 428 -23.84 15.17 -9.78
CA GLY A 428 -24.35 15.21 -8.40
C GLY A 428 -23.50 14.44 -7.40
N VAL A 429 -22.20 14.24 -7.67
CA VAL A 429 -21.28 13.65 -6.70
C VAL A 429 -21.07 14.63 -5.54
N PRO A 430 -21.43 14.29 -4.30
CA PRO A 430 -21.34 15.21 -3.17
C PRO A 430 -19.88 15.43 -2.74
N ASP A 431 -19.58 16.63 -2.22
CA ASP A 431 -18.22 17.01 -1.81
C ASP A 431 -17.55 16.01 -0.87
N ALA A 432 -18.31 15.46 0.07
CA ALA A 432 -17.82 14.49 1.03
C ALA A 432 -17.30 13.19 0.38
N ALA A 433 -17.75 12.82 -0.83
CA ALA A 433 -17.23 11.63 -1.50
C ALA A 433 -15.76 11.79 -1.91
N TRP A 434 -15.33 13.01 -2.24
CA TRP A 434 -13.95 13.31 -2.66
C TRP A 434 -12.96 13.34 -1.49
N ASP A 435 -13.45 13.49 -0.26
CA ASP A 435 -12.60 13.51 0.93
C ASP A 435 -12.20 12.08 1.39
N TYR A 436 -12.87 11.05 0.87
CA TYR A 436 -12.48 9.67 1.15
C TYR A 436 -11.26 9.24 0.30
N MET A 437 -10.08 9.51 0.86
CA MET A 437 -8.80 9.21 0.23
C MET A 437 -8.22 7.88 0.71
N LEU A 438 -7.87 7.03 -0.25
CA LEU A 438 -7.04 5.85 -0.04
C LEU A 438 -5.65 6.15 -0.59
N GLY A 439 -4.84 6.81 0.23
CA GLY A 439 -3.51 7.30 -0.12
C GLY A 439 -3.60 8.61 -0.91
N ASN A 440 -3.24 8.63 -2.20
CA ASN A 440 -3.32 9.82 -3.06
C ASN A 440 -4.45 9.80 -4.10
N ARG A 441 -5.42 8.88 -3.96
CA ARG A 441 -6.57 8.77 -4.86
C ARG A 441 -7.85 8.64 -4.06
N THR A 442 -8.93 9.20 -4.59
CA THR A 442 -10.27 8.98 -4.04
C THR A 442 -10.71 7.54 -4.34
N ALA A 443 -11.70 7.05 -3.60
CA ALA A 443 -12.32 5.76 -3.89
C ALA A 443 -12.89 5.69 -5.32
N ILE A 444 -13.45 6.80 -5.82
CA ILE A 444 -13.99 6.95 -7.18
C ILE A 444 -12.87 6.82 -8.22
N ASP A 445 -11.76 7.54 -8.03
CA ASP A 445 -10.61 7.49 -8.96
C ASP A 445 -10.00 6.08 -9.07
N TRP A 446 -10.04 5.30 -7.99
CA TRP A 446 -9.60 3.90 -8.00
C TRP A 446 -10.47 3.05 -8.92
N VAL A 447 -11.80 3.21 -8.87
CA VAL A 447 -12.72 2.49 -9.76
C VAL A 447 -12.45 2.87 -11.21
N LEU A 448 -12.36 4.18 -11.51
CA LEU A 448 -12.11 4.67 -12.88
C LEU A 448 -10.79 4.15 -13.45
N ASP A 449 -9.69 4.23 -12.70
CA ASP A 449 -8.36 3.82 -13.16
C ASP A 449 -8.28 2.34 -13.56
N GLN A 450 -9.00 1.48 -12.83
CA GLN A 450 -8.95 0.04 -13.06
C GLN A 450 -9.89 -0.44 -14.17
N HIS A 451 -10.85 0.39 -14.58
CA HIS A 451 -11.74 0.11 -15.70
C HIS A 451 -11.24 0.68 -17.03
N LYS A 452 -10.10 1.38 -17.04
CA LYS A 452 -9.42 1.78 -18.28
C LYS A 452 -8.96 0.56 -19.06
N GLU A 453 -9.18 0.59 -20.37
CA GLU A 453 -8.57 -0.35 -21.30
C GLU A 453 -7.06 -0.09 -21.33
N LYS A 454 -6.27 -1.13 -21.04
CA LYS A 454 -4.80 -1.05 -20.96
C LYS A 454 -4.22 -2.12 -21.86
N LYS A 455 -3.18 -1.77 -22.62
CA LYS A 455 -2.43 -2.74 -23.42
C LYS A 455 -1.78 -3.78 -22.49
N ILE A 456 -2.24 -5.03 -22.56
CA ILE A 456 -1.64 -6.17 -21.85
C ILE A 456 -0.17 -6.29 -22.26
N ARG A 457 0.74 -6.54 -21.32
CA ARG A 457 2.19 -6.54 -21.62
C ARG A 457 2.63 -7.86 -22.25
N ASP A 458 2.18 -8.96 -21.67
CA ASP A 458 2.40 -10.30 -22.20
C ASP A 458 1.72 -10.47 -23.57
N GLU A 459 2.49 -10.89 -24.58
CA GLU A 459 2.02 -10.97 -25.96
C GLU A 459 1.02 -12.11 -26.18
N THR A 460 1.26 -13.28 -25.56
CA THR A 460 0.37 -14.43 -25.65
C THR A 460 -0.97 -14.09 -25.01
N VAL A 461 -0.95 -13.48 -23.82
CA VAL A 461 -2.17 -13.04 -23.16
C VAL A 461 -2.89 -11.98 -23.99
N ARG A 462 -2.16 -11.01 -24.55
CA ARG A 462 -2.76 -9.99 -25.41
C ARG A 462 -3.48 -10.60 -26.62
N ARG A 463 -2.84 -11.56 -27.28
CA ARG A 463 -3.36 -12.17 -28.51
C ARG A 463 -4.57 -13.08 -28.25
N LEU A 464 -4.53 -13.86 -27.17
CA LEU A 464 -5.49 -14.93 -26.93
C LEU A 464 -6.60 -14.56 -25.94
N PHE A 465 -6.35 -13.61 -25.04
CA PHE A 465 -7.20 -13.38 -23.87
C PHE A 465 -7.53 -11.89 -23.61
N ASP A 466 -7.17 -10.96 -24.52
CA ASP A 466 -7.51 -9.53 -24.39
C ASP A 466 -8.94 -9.20 -24.84
N THR A 467 -9.90 -9.67 -24.06
CA THR A 467 -11.34 -9.59 -24.36
C THR A 467 -12.04 -8.38 -23.74
N TYR A 468 -11.36 -7.63 -22.86
CA TYR A 468 -12.00 -6.54 -22.13
C TYR A 468 -12.28 -5.34 -23.03
N ARG A 469 -13.55 -4.93 -23.10
CA ARG A 469 -13.98 -3.68 -23.71
C ARG A 469 -14.88 -2.95 -22.72
N PHE A 470 -14.56 -1.70 -22.39
CA PHE A 470 -15.28 -0.92 -21.38
C PHE A 470 -16.78 -0.82 -21.70
N ALA A 471 -17.13 -0.68 -22.99
CA ALA A 471 -18.52 -0.63 -23.43
C ALA A 471 -19.38 -1.79 -22.91
N ASN A 472 -18.80 -3.01 -22.84
CA ASN A 472 -19.49 -4.21 -22.36
C ASN A 472 -19.68 -4.25 -20.84
N HIS A 473 -18.98 -3.39 -20.10
CA HIS A 473 -18.97 -3.36 -18.64
C HIS A 473 -19.50 -2.03 -18.06
N LYS A 474 -19.80 -1.06 -18.93
CA LYS A 474 -20.18 0.31 -18.57
C LYS A 474 -21.26 0.38 -17.50
N GLU A 475 -22.34 -0.39 -17.67
CA GLU A 475 -23.46 -0.39 -16.72
C GLU A 475 -23.05 -0.90 -15.33
N GLY A 476 -22.25 -1.96 -15.28
CA GLY A 476 -21.68 -2.46 -14.02
C GLY A 476 -20.74 -1.46 -13.35
N VAL A 477 -19.99 -0.69 -14.14
CA VAL A 477 -19.11 0.37 -13.62
C VAL A 477 -19.92 1.55 -13.09
N ILE A 478 -20.99 1.96 -13.77
CA ILE A 478 -21.89 3.03 -13.29
C ILE A 478 -22.51 2.63 -11.95
N GLU A 479 -23.01 1.41 -11.83
CA GLU A 479 -23.58 0.92 -10.58
C GLU A 479 -22.54 0.88 -9.46
N LEU A 480 -21.34 0.37 -9.75
CA LEU A 480 -20.24 0.36 -8.79
C LEU A 480 -19.85 1.76 -8.33
N LEU A 481 -19.77 2.74 -9.24
CA LEU A 481 -19.46 4.14 -8.90
C LEU A 481 -20.51 4.75 -7.97
N ARG A 482 -21.81 4.48 -8.20
CA ARG A 482 -22.88 4.92 -7.30
C ARG A 482 -22.74 4.32 -5.90
N ARG A 483 -22.44 3.01 -5.81
CA ARG A 483 -22.24 2.34 -4.51
C ARG A 483 -20.99 2.85 -3.79
N VAL A 484 -19.88 3.02 -4.52
CA VAL A 484 -18.63 3.58 -3.97
C VAL A 484 -18.80 5.03 -3.55
N THR A 485 -19.66 5.81 -4.21
CA THR A 485 -20.03 7.16 -3.75
C THR A 485 -20.74 7.11 -2.40
N SER A 486 -21.74 6.23 -2.23
CA SER A 486 -22.40 6.01 -0.92
C SER A 486 -21.41 5.59 0.16
N VAL A 487 -20.50 4.66 -0.15
CA VAL A 487 -19.44 4.23 0.77
C VAL A 487 -18.59 5.42 1.18
N SER A 488 -18.13 6.23 0.22
CA SER A 488 -17.27 7.37 0.48
C SER A 488 -17.92 8.40 1.42
N VAL A 489 -19.17 8.78 1.14
CA VAL A 489 -19.94 9.74 1.95
C VAL A 489 -20.13 9.23 3.37
N ARG A 490 -20.54 7.96 3.53
CA ARG A 490 -20.79 7.35 4.84
C ARG A 490 -19.50 7.18 5.64
N THR A 491 -18.40 6.81 5.00
CA THR A 491 -17.09 6.72 5.64
C THR A 491 -16.64 8.08 6.15
N VAL A 492 -16.77 9.13 5.33
CA VAL A 492 -16.40 10.49 5.74
C VAL A 492 -17.30 11.03 6.86
N ALA A 493 -18.59 10.68 6.87
CA ALA A 493 -19.48 11.04 7.98
C ALA A 493 -18.99 10.44 9.31
N ILE A 494 -18.63 9.15 9.33
CA ILE A 494 -18.07 8.49 10.53
C ILE A 494 -16.74 9.12 10.94
N ILE A 495 -15.86 9.42 9.98
CA ILE A 495 -14.57 10.08 10.26
C ILE A 495 -14.79 11.47 10.87
N LYS A 496 -15.77 12.24 10.38
CA LYS A 496 -16.13 13.54 10.95
C LYS A 496 -16.65 13.39 12.39
N GLU A 497 -17.43 12.36 12.69
CA GLU A 497 -17.85 12.08 14.06
C GLU A 497 -16.65 11.77 14.98
N MET A 498 -15.64 11.05 14.50
CA MET A 498 -14.41 10.77 15.28
C MET A 498 -13.69 12.06 15.68
N ASP A 499 -13.59 13.02 14.76
CA ASP A 499 -12.91 14.30 14.98
C ASP A 499 -13.58 15.14 16.08
N THR A 500 -14.90 14.99 16.27
CA THR A 500 -15.64 15.70 17.33
C THR A 500 -15.38 15.20 18.75
N VAL A 501 -14.85 13.99 18.93
CA VAL A 501 -14.63 13.39 20.26
C VAL A 501 -13.33 13.87 20.92
N GLY A 502 -12.57 14.72 20.22
CA GLY A 502 -11.41 15.43 20.76
C GLY A 502 -10.09 14.76 20.36
N LYS A 503 -9.11 15.62 20.05
CA LYS A 503 -7.70 15.26 19.84
C LYS A 503 -7.14 14.70 21.16
N ARG A 504 -6.32 13.67 21.06
CA ARG A 504 -5.81 12.91 22.21
C ARG A 504 -5.14 13.73 23.29
#